data_AF-A0ABD2NCV0-F1
#
_entry.id   AF-A0ABD2NCV0-F1
#
_cell.length_a   1.000
_cell.length_b   1.000
_cell.length_c   1.000
_cell.angle_alpha   90.00
_cell.angle_beta   90.00
_cell.angle_gamma   90.00
#
_symmetry.space_group_name_H-M   'P 1'
#
loop_
_entity.id
_entity.type
_entity.pdbx_description
1 polymer ?
#
loop_
_entity_poly.entity_id
_entity_poly.type
_entity_poly.pdbx_seq_one_letter_code
_entity_poly.pdbx_strand_id
1 'polypeptide(L)'
;MGYNNLRSTIRKEQLCNEDKAKKNWERKWGAYLDQRKFIKEELNRIGMTEEEFYKRISVKKPQPKYDKIGWEIRASEGVPKTSSGMVGWRSTLDYTLERVGPLFVSPLYTMPKEPKQNYIILG
;
A
#
# COMPACT_ATOMS: atom_id res chain seq x y z
N MET A 1 -31.68 8.50 32.73
CA MET A 1 -30.56 9.36 33.16
C MET A 1 -29.16 8.74 32.94
N GLY A 2 -28.94 7.82 31.98
CA GLY A 2 -27.65 7.12 31.83
C GLY A 2 -26.66 7.71 30.81
N TYR A 3 -27.16 8.31 29.73
CA TYR A 3 -26.33 8.70 28.58
C TYR A 3 -25.37 9.88 28.85
N ASN A 4 -25.75 10.82 29.73
CA ASN A 4 -24.91 11.98 30.05
C ASN A 4 -23.70 11.59 30.92
N ASN A 5 -23.87 10.62 31.83
CA ASN A 5 -22.76 10.09 32.61
C ASN A 5 -21.77 9.32 31.73
N LEU A 6 -22.25 8.48 30.82
CA LEU A 6 -21.39 7.72 29.91
C LEU A 6 -20.53 8.62 29.01
N ARG A 7 -21.13 9.67 28.43
CA ARG A 7 -20.38 10.67 27.64
C ARG A 7 -19.31 11.39 28.46
N SER A 8 -19.59 11.69 29.72
CA SER A 8 -18.62 12.34 30.62
C SER A 8 -17.44 11.41 30.96
N THR A 9 -17.69 10.11 31.12
CA THR A 9 -16.65 9.11 31.40
C THR A 9 -15.76 8.89 30.19
N ILE A 10 -16.33 8.72 29.00
CA ILE A 10 -15.59 8.56 27.74
C ILE A 10 -14.66 9.75 27.52
N ARG A 11 -15.16 10.98 27.72
CA ARG A 11 -14.35 12.20 27.57
C ARG A 11 -13.19 12.26 28.56
N LYS A 12 -13.41 11.87 29.82
CA LYS A 12 -12.35 11.82 30.85
C LYS A 12 -11.29 10.77 30.51
N GLU A 13 -11.71 9.62 30.02
CA GLU A 13 -10.79 8.56 29.59
C GLU A 13 -9.95 8.99 28.39
N GLN A 14 -10.58 9.65 27.41
CA GLN A 14 -9.88 10.20 26.25
C GLN A 14 -8.81 11.23 26.66
N LEU A 15 -9.15 12.18 27.54
CA LEU A 15 -8.18 13.16 28.05
C LEU A 15 -7.01 12.49 28.79
N CYS A 16 -7.29 11.46 29.60
CA CYS A 16 -6.25 10.71 30.29
C CYS A 16 -5.31 9.97 29.30
N ASN A 17 -5.88 9.41 28.23
CA ASN A 17 -5.11 8.74 27.18
C ASN A 17 -4.27 9.74 26.37
N GLU A 18 -4.81 10.92 26.05
CA GLU A 18 -4.08 11.99 25.38
C GLU A 18 -2.89 12.49 26.23
N ASP A 19 -3.09 12.71 27.53
CA ASP A 19 -2.01 13.11 28.45
C ASP A 19 -0.92 12.04 28.57
N LYS A 20 -1.31 10.77 28.67
CA LYS A 20 -0.37 9.64 28.66
C LYS A 20 0.35 9.53 27.34
N ALA A 21 -0.34 9.72 26.22
CA ALA A 21 0.25 9.67 24.90
C ALA A 21 1.27 10.80 24.73
N LYS A 22 0.93 12.03 25.12
CA LYS A 22 1.83 13.19 25.07
C LYS A 22 3.12 12.95 25.87
N LYS A 23 3.01 12.46 27.11
CA LYS A 23 4.17 12.14 27.96
C LYS A 23 5.04 11.01 27.39
N ASN A 24 4.42 10.03 26.73
CA ASN A 24 5.13 8.89 26.16
C ASN A 24 5.59 9.09 24.72
N TRP A 25 5.11 10.13 24.05
CA TRP A 25 5.36 10.38 22.63
C TRP A 25 6.84 10.58 22.38
N GLU A 26 7.48 11.49 23.12
CA GLU A 26 8.91 11.77 22.98
C GLU A 26 9.76 10.55 23.34
N ARG A 27 9.39 9.79 24.37
CA ARG A 27 10.12 8.57 24.75
C ARG A 27 10.04 7.49 23.67
N LYS A 28 8.88 7.30 23.03
CA LYS A 28 8.67 6.23 22.03
C LYS A 28 9.12 6.66 20.62
N TRP A 29 8.86 7.91 20.26
CA TRP A 29 8.97 8.41 18.89
C TRP A 29 9.96 9.57 18.75
N GLY A 30 10.52 10.10 19.84
CA GLY A 30 11.49 11.20 19.80
C GLY A 30 12.76 10.84 19.03
N ALA A 31 13.12 9.56 18.95
CA ALA A 31 14.21 9.08 18.12
C ALA A 31 14.02 9.41 16.62
N TYR A 32 12.76 9.50 16.15
CA TYR A 32 12.45 9.85 14.77
C TYR A 32 12.46 11.36 14.49
N LEU A 33 12.56 12.21 15.51
CA LEU A 33 12.71 13.66 15.31
C LEU A 33 14.10 14.01 14.76
N ASP A 34 15.12 13.24 15.15
CA ASP A 34 16.46 13.32 14.58
C ASP A 34 16.76 12.09 13.74
N GLN A 35 16.13 12.04 12.56
CA GLN A 35 16.27 10.93 11.62
C GLN A 35 17.73 10.67 11.25
N ARG A 36 18.57 11.70 11.18
CA ARG A 36 20.00 11.54 10.82
C ARG A 36 20.75 10.79 11.90
N LYS A 37 20.55 11.16 13.17
CA LYS A 37 21.15 10.45 14.29
C LYS A 37 20.68 8.99 14.36
N PHE A 38 19.38 8.76 14.19
CA PHE A 38 18.82 7.39 14.17
C PHE A 38 19.42 6.53 13.06
N ILE A 39 19.50 7.06 11.83
CA ILE A 39 20.10 6.35 10.70
C ILE A 39 21.57 6.03 11.02
N LYS A 40 22.34 6.98 11.56
CA LYS A 40 23.75 6.75 11.91
C LYS A 40 23.94 5.68 12.98
N GLU A 41 23.11 5.68 14.03
CA GLU A 41 23.15 4.65 15.09
C GLU A 41 22.84 3.26 14.54
N GLU A 42 21.83 3.16 13.67
CA GLU A 42 21.43 1.90 13.07
C GLU A 42 22.45 1.37 12.05
N LEU A 43 23.09 2.27 11.30
CA LEU A 43 24.19 1.94 10.39
C LEU A 43 25.41 1.42 11.14
N ASN A 44 25.76 2.06 12.27
CA ASN A 44 26.84 1.59 13.14
C ASN A 44 26.54 0.19 13.71
N ARG A 45 25.29 -0.08 14.10
CA ARG A 45 24.85 -1.40 14.60
C ARG A 45 25.02 -2.51 13.56
N ILE A 46 24.77 -2.18 12.29
CA ILE A 46 24.84 -3.12 11.16
C ILE A 46 26.26 -3.18 10.57
N GLY A 47 27.15 -2.28 10.97
CA GLY A 47 28.52 -2.18 10.44
C GLY A 47 28.54 -1.65 8.99
N MET A 48 27.58 -0.82 8.61
CA MET A 48 27.44 -0.27 7.26
C MET A 48 27.81 1.21 7.25
N THR A 49 28.45 1.67 6.18
CA THR A 49 28.76 3.10 6.01
C THR A 49 27.55 3.87 5.46
N GLU A 50 27.49 5.17 5.76
CA GLU A 50 26.43 6.06 5.27
C GLU A 50 26.39 6.12 3.74
N GLU A 51 27.55 6.07 3.08
CA GLU A 51 27.65 6.02 1.62
C GLU A 51 27.08 4.73 1.03
N GLU A 52 27.29 3.58 1.66
CA GLU A 52 26.73 2.29 1.21
C GLU A 52 25.21 2.25 1.38
N PHE A 53 24.71 2.82 2.47
CA PHE A 53 23.27 2.97 2.70
C PHE A 53 22.64 3.85 1.61
N TYR A 54 23.22 5.03 1.35
CA TYR A 54 22.73 5.92 0.30
C TYR A 54 22.82 5.28 -1.08
N LYS A 55 23.89 4.53 -1.38
CA LYS A 55 23.98 3.76 -2.64
C LYS A 55 22.88 2.72 -2.76
N ARG A 56 22.53 1.99 -1.69
CA ARG A 56 21.46 0.97 -1.72
C ARG A 56 20.06 1.56 -1.89
N ILE A 57 19.75 2.68 -1.23
CA ILE A 57 18.43 3.32 -1.33
C ILE A 57 18.29 4.19 -2.59
N SER A 58 19.40 4.73 -3.10
CA SER A 58 19.42 5.56 -4.31
C SER A 58 19.44 4.76 -5.61
N VAL A 59 19.57 3.43 -5.53
CA VAL A 59 19.23 2.58 -6.67
C VAL A 59 17.76 2.82 -6.97
N LYS A 60 17.52 3.71 -7.94
CA LYS A 60 16.23 3.83 -8.61
C LYS A 60 15.94 2.45 -9.15
N LYS A 61 15.18 1.65 -8.40
CA LYS A 61 14.59 0.44 -8.95
C LYS A 61 13.91 0.92 -10.23
N PRO A 62 14.22 0.32 -11.41
CA PRO A 62 13.46 0.63 -12.59
C PRO A 62 12.01 0.48 -12.16
N GLN A 63 11.25 1.58 -12.24
CA GLN A 63 9.81 1.51 -12.02
C GLN A 63 9.38 0.34 -12.88
N PRO A 64 8.71 -0.70 -12.31
CA PRO A 64 8.20 -1.75 -13.15
C PRO A 64 7.45 -1.01 -14.25
N LYS A 65 7.90 -1.20 -15.50
CA LYS A 65 7.09 -0.83 -16.64
C LYS A 65 5.90 -1.74 -16.43
N TYR A 66 4.88 -1.24 -15.73
CA TYR A 66 3.57 -1.82 -15.81
C TYR A 66 3.32 -1.74 -17.30
N ASP A 67 3.52 -2.85 -17.99
CA ASP A 67 2.89 -3.05 -19.27
C ASP A 67 1.48 -2.57 -19.02
N LYS A 68 1.04 -1.61 -19.84
CA LYS A 68 -0.32 -1.11 -19.80
C LYS A 68 -1.18 -2.32 -20.10
N ILE A 69 -1.45 -3.15 -19.09
CA ILE A 69 -2.55 -4.10 -19.11
C ILE A 69 -3.70 -3.19 -19.51
N GLY A 70 -4.32 -3.50 -20.64
CA GLY A 70 -5.20 -2.61 -21.42
C GLY A 70 -6.49 -2.23 -20.71
N TRP A 71 -6.38 -1.80 -19.46
CA TRP A 71 -7.42 -1.23 -18.65
C TRP A 71 -7.52 0.23 -19.04
N GLU A 72 -8.57 0.55 -19.78
CA GLU A 72 -9.08 1.90 -19.81
C GLU A 72 -9.47 2.29 -18.39
N ILE A 73 -8.60 3.02 -17.68
CA ILE A 73 -8.99 3.66 -16.42
C ILE A 73 -9.98 4.76 -16.80
N ARG A 74 -11.27 4.42 -16.76
CA ARG A 74 -12.36 5.37 -16.95
C ARG A 74 -12.44 6.26 -15.71
N ALA A 75 -12.72 7.55 -15.92
CA ALA A 75 -12.93 8.47 -14.80
C ALA A 75 -14.13 7.99 -13.98
N SER A 76 -14.03 8.08 -12.65
CA SER A 76 -15.15 7.74 -11.75
C SER A 76 -16.35 8.63 -12.08
N GLU A 77 -17.52 8.01 -12.25
CA GLU A 77 -18.77 8.74 -12.36
C GLU A 77 -19.06 9.52 -11.06
N GLY A 78 -19.79 10.63 -11.19
CA GLY A 78 -20.16 11.47 -10.06
C GLY A 78 -21.03 10.72 -9.04
N VAL A 79 -20.82 11.01 -7.75
CA VAL A 79 -21.58 10.37 -6.67
C VAL A 79 -23.08 10.63 -6.85
N PRO A 80 -23.95 9.60 -6.71
CA PRO A 80 -25.39 9.80 -6.80
C PRO A 80 -25.89 10.84 -5.80
N LYS A 81 -26.76 11.75 -6.26
CA LYS A 81 -27.29 12.86 -5.44
C LYS A 81 -28.33 12.41 -4.40
N THR A 82 -28.82 11.18 -4.47
CA THR A 82 -29.90 10.66 -3.62
C THR A 82 -29.38 9.59 -2.66
N SER A 83 -29.75 9.71 -1.39
CA SER A 83 -29.31 8.81 -0.30
C SER A 83 -29.79 7.36 -0.47
N SER A 84 -30.85 7.10 -1.25
CA SER A 84 -31.31 5.73 -1.55
C SER A 84 -30.38 4.98 -2.52
N GLY A 85 -29.52 5.68 -3.27
CA GLY A 85 -28.51 5.07 -4.14
C GLY A 85 -27.22 4.68 -3.42
N MET A 86 -27.02 5.07 -2.16
CA MET A 86 -25.79 4.77 -1.41
C MET A 86 -25.64 3.28 -1.08
N VAL A 87 -26.74 2.56 -0.85
CA VAL A 87 -26.73 1.12 -0.57
C VAL A 87 -26.78 0.37 -1.89
N GLY A 88 -25.71 0.41 -2.68
CA GLY A 88 -25.70 -0.28 -3.97
C GLY A 88 -24.68 0.22 -4.99
N TRP A 89 -24.38 1.52 -4.96
CA TRP A 89 -23.58 2.18 -6.01
C TRP A 89 -22.17 1.59 -6.19
N ARG A 90 -21.56 1.08 -5.11
CA ARG A 90 -20.23 0.44 -5.14
C ARG A 90 -20.27 -1.08 -5.28
N SER A 91 -21.46 -1.66 -5.29
CA SER A 91 -21.69 -3.12 -5.30
C SER A 91 -22.31 -3.60 -6.61
N THR A 92 -22.37 -2.75 -7.65
CA THR A 92 -22.65 -3.22 -9.01
C THR A 92 -21.43 -3.96 -9.56
N LEU A 93 -21.67 -4.86 -10.53
CA LEU A 93 -20.62 -5.71 -11.12
C LEU A 93 -19.40 -4.90 -11.60
N ASP A 94 -19.64 -3.69 -12.10
CA ASP A 94 -18.64 -2.78 -12.64
C ASP A 94 -17.71 -2.17 -11.57
N TYR A 95 -18.13 -2.16 -10.30
CA TYR A 95 -17.37 -1.59 -9.18
C TYR A 95 -16.92 -2.65 -8.15
N THR A 96 -17.13 -3.93 -8.44
CA THR A 96 -16.69 -5.03 -7.59
C THR A 96 -15.16 -5.12 -7.53
N LEU A 97 -14.59 -5.12 -6.32
CA LEU A 97 -13.16 -5.43 -6.12
C LEU A 97 -12.87 -6.94 -6.22
N GLU A 98 -13.93 -7.75 -6.22
CA GLU A 98 -13.84 -9.20 -6.36
C GLU A 98 -13.46 -9.56 -7.79
N ARG A 99 -12.21 -9.98 -7.96
CA ARG A 99 -11.71 -10.52 -9.22
C ARG A 99 -12.21 -11.95 -9.36
N VAL A 100 -13.35 -12.12 -10.03
CA VAL A 100 -13.82 -13.45 -10.41
C VAL A 100 -13.07 -13.89 -11.67
N GLY A 101 -11.92 -14.51 -11.47
CA GLY A 101 -11.09 -15.08 -12.52
C GLY A 101 -10.16 -16.14 -11.93
N PRO A 102 -9.64 -17.07 -12.74
CA PRO A 102 -8.68 -18.05 -12.26
C PRO A 102 -7.49 -17.32 -11.63
N LEU A 103 -7.25 -17.55 -10.33
CA LEU A 103 -6.15 -16.95 -9.56
C LEU A 103 -4.77 -17.25 -10.17
N PHE A 104 -4.71 -18.29 -11.01
CA PHE A 104 -3.54 -18.70 -11.76
C PHE A 104 -3.93 -18.97 -13.21
N VAL A 105 -3.32 -18.24 -14.14
CA VAL A 105 -3.37 -18.53 -15.58
C VAL A 105 -2.00 -19.03 -15.99
N SER A 106 -1.93 -20.26 -16.51
CA SER A 106 -0.65 -20.84 -16.89
C SER A 106 0.04 -20.02 -18.00
N PRO A 107 1.34 -19.72 -17.87
CA PRO A 107 2.13 -19.05 -18.90
C PRO A 107 2.12 -19.77 -20.25
N LEU A 108 1.90 -21.10 -20.24
CA LEU A 108 1.84 -21.94 -21.44
C LEU A 108 0.75 -21.49 -22.43
N TYR A 109 -0.31 -20.86 -21.93
CA TYR A 109 -1.48 -20.44 -22.73
C TYR A 109 -1.59 -18.93 -22.92
N THR A 110 -0.73 -18.13 -22.27
CA THR A 110 -0.78 -16.66 -22.30
C THR A 110 0.44 -16.02 -22.95
N MET A 111 1.56 -16.74 -23.06
CA MET A 111 2.72 -16.26 -23.78
C MET A 111 2.54 -16.41 -25.30
N PRO A 112 3.00 -15.45 -26.11
CA PRO A 112 3.00 -15.59 -27.56
C PRO A 112 3.81 -16.82 -27.94
N LYS A 113 3.19 -17.76 -28.66
CA LYS A 113 3.87 -18.98 -29.13
C LYS A 113 4.91 -18.57 -30.16
N GLU A 114 6.18 -18.89 -29.91
CA GLU A 114 7.22 -18.74 -30.92
C GLU A 114 6.88 -19.61 -32.15
N PRO A 115 7.11 -19.12 -33.38
CA PRO A 115 6.90 -19.91 -34.57
C PRO A 115 7.82 -21.14 -34.52
N LYS A 116 7.28 -22.33 -34.81
CA LYS A 116 8.07 -23.56 -34.92
C LYS A 116 9.16 -23.37 -35.98
N GLN A 117 10.41 -23.24 -35.55
CA GLN A 117 11.56 -23.25 -36.46
C GLN A 117 11.79 -24.69 -36.93
N ASN A 118 11.36 -24.98 -38.16
CA ASN A 118 11.75 -26.21 -38.84
C ASN A 118 13.15 -25.99 -39.42
N TYR A 119 14.15 -26.66 -38.86
CA TYR A 119 15.47 -26.74 -39.47
C TYR A 119 15.51 -27.94 -40.42
N ILE A 120 16.03 -27.73 -41.64
CA ILE A 120 16.43 -28.82 -42.53
C ILE A 120 17.87 -29.15 -42.15
N ILE A 121 18.11 -30.36 -41.67
CA ILE A 121 19.46 -30.86 -41.45
C ILE A 121 20.01 -31.25 -42.82
N LEU A 122 21.01 -30.51 -43.31
CA LEU A 122 21.80 -30.89 -44.48
C LEU A 122 23.00 -31.68 -43.98
N GLY A 123 23.01 -32.98 -44.29
CA GLY A 123 24.14 -33.90 -44.10
C GLY A 123 24.58 -34.46 -45.44
#